data_AF-A0A843T833-F1
#
_entry.id   AF-A0A843T833-F1
#
_cell.length_a   1.000
_cell.length_b   1.000
_cell.length_c   1.000
_cell.angle_alpha   90.00
_cell.angle_beta   90.00
_cell.angle_gamma   90.00
#
_symmetry.space_group_name_H-M   'P 1'
#
loop_
_entity.id
_entity.type
_entity.pdbx_description
1 polymer ?
#
loop_
_entity_poly.entity_id
_entity_poly.type
_entity_poly.pdbx_seq_one_letter_code
_entity_poly.pdbx_strand_id
1 'polypeptide(L)'
;MARTVAKIAGGARVTDFISLGVLSKRIPVEQVERVLRETERESERQRKLPMHVMVYYVIALGLYMQVSYGEVLRCLLEGLEWLGLPVKSIRTVQMSSISRARMRLGVEPLKRLYEELVVPVATPKTRGAWYRGRKLVSIDGSTLDVADTEENEKAFGRPGASRGKAGFPKLRLVSLVENGT
;
A
#
# COMPACT_ATOMS: atom_id res chain seq x y z
N MET A 1 -19.39 -10.90 -13.28
CA MET A 1 -20.06 -11.18 -11.99
C MET A 1 -19.77 -10.04 -11.05
N ALA A 2 -20.78 -9.33 -10.56
CA ALA A 2 -20.59 -8.29 -9.56
C ALA A 2 -20.06 -8.95 -8.28
N ARG A 3 -18.79 -8.71 -7.94
CA ARG A 3 -18.25 -9.14 -6.65
C ARG A 3 -18.99 -8.35 -5.58
N THR A 4 -19.73 -9.05 -4.72
CA THR A 4 -20.24 -8.49 -3.47
C THR A 4 -19.08 -7.78 -2.79
N VAL A 5 -19.22 -6.47 -2.57
CA VAL A 5 -18.18 -5.66 -1.91
C VAL A 5 -17.92 -6.31 -0.55
N ALA A 6 -16.71 -6.85 -0.37
CA ALA A 6 -16.35 -7.43 0.91
C ALA A 6 -16.38 -6.29 1.93
N LYS A 7 -17.27 -6.42 2.91
CA LYS A 7 -17.25 -5.56 4.09
C LYS A 7 -16.25 -6.18 5.05
N ILE A 8 -15.38 -5.36 5.62
CA ILE A 8 -14.71 -5.74 6.87
C ILE A 8 -15.87 -5.96 7.84
N ALA A 9 -15.92 -7.14 8.49
CA ALA A 9 -16.99 -7.51 9.43
C ALA A 9 -17.24 -6.36 10.42
N GLY A 10 -18.47 -6.20 10.91
CA GLY A 10 -18.86 -5.04 11.73
C GLY A 10 -17.87 -4.81 12.89
N GLY A 11 -17.12 -3.70 12.79
CA GLY A 11 -15.98 -3.38 13.65
C GLY A 11 -14.65 -3.89 13.07
N ALA A 12 -13.66 -3.01 12.95
CA ALA A 12 -12.30 -3.42 12.58
C ALA A 12 -11.84 -4.56 13.50
N ARG A 13 -11.31 -5.64 12.91
CA ARG A 13 -10.85 -6.78 13.70
C ARG A 13 -9.60 -6.35 14.45
N VAL A 14 -9.31 -6.98 15.59
CA VAL A 14 -8.06 -6.75 16.34
C VAL A 14 -6.83 -6.89 15.43
N THR A 15 -6.88 -7.80 14.44
CA THR A 15 -5.83 -7.95 13.42
C THR A 15 -5.66 -6.73 12.51
N ASP A 16 -6.73 -5.98 12.24
CA ASP A 16 -6.69 -4.76 11.43
C ASP A 16 -6.04 -3.61 12.22
N PHE A 17 -6.34 -3.53 13.52
CA PHE A 17 -5.70 -2.57 14.43
C PHE A 17 -4.23 -2.89 14.70
N ILE A 18 -3.90 -4.17 14.88
CA ILE A 18 -2.51 -4.65 14.98
C ILE A 18 -1.75 -4.30 13.70
N SER A 19 -2.36 -4.48 12.52
CA SER A 19 -1.72 -4.13 11.24
C SER A 19 -1.40 -2.63 11.17
N LEU A 20 -2.27 -1.76 11.68
CA LEU A 20 -2.02 -0.31 11.74
C LEU A 20 -0.97 0.12 12.76
N GLY A 21 -0.98 -0.47 13.96
CA GLY A 21 0.08 -0.25 14.96
C GLY A 21 1.44 -0.79 14.51
N VAL A 22 1.46 -1.88 13.74
CA VAL A 22 2.68 -2.41 13.11
C VAL A 22 3.15 -1.50 11.98
N LEU A 23 2.23 -0.98 11.15
CA LEU A 23 2.56 -0.01 10.11
C LEU A 23 3.15 1.27 10.68
N SER A 24 2.58 1.85 11.74
CA SER A 24 3.14 3.06 12.36
C SER A 24 4.49 2.80 13.02
N LYS A 25 4.72 1.59 13.57
CA LYS A 25 6.01 1.20 14.12
C LYS A 25 7.08 0.96 13.06
N ARG A 26 6.72 0.37 11.92
CA ARG A 26 7.66 0.06 10.82
C ARG A 26 7.86 1.22 9.85
N ILE A 27 6.88 2.10 9.75
CA ILE A 27 6.85 3.27 8.90
C ILE A 27 6.48 4.46 9.79
N PRO A 28 7.44 4.99 10.57
CA PRO A 28 7.18 6.11 11.48
C PRO A 28 6.66 7.33 10.73
N VAL A 29 5.76 8.08 11.36
CA VAL A 29 5.13 9.26 10.72
C VAL A 29 6.17 10.32 10.38
N GLU A 30 7.23 10.44 11.18
CA GLU A 30 8.32 11.38 10.95
C GLU A 30 9.07 11.07 9.65
N GLN A 31 9.24 9.79 9.32
CA GLN A 31 9.84 9.35 8.06
C GLN A 31 8.90 9.66 6.88
N VAL A 32 7.60 9.42 7.04
CA VAL A 32 6.60 9.74 6.01
C VAL A 32 6.57 11.24 5.73
N GLU A 33 6.52 12.06 6.78
CA GLU A 33 6.52 13.52 6.65
C GLU A 33 7.82 14.04 6.04
N ARG A 34 8.97 13.46 6.39
CA ARG A 34 10.25 13.79 5.74
C ARG A 34 10.18 13.51 4.24
N VAL A 35 9.76 12.33 3.83
CA VAL A 35 9.66 11.98 2.40
C VAL A 35 8.65 12.87 1.68
N LEU A 36 7.53 13.22 2.32
CA LEU A 36 6.55 14.16 1.75
C LEU A 36 7.14 15.56 1.56
N ARG A 37 8.01 16.03 2.46
CA ARG A 37 8.75 17.29 2.26
C ARG A 37 9.75 17.20 1.11
N GLU A 38 10.56 16.15 1.08
CA GLU A 38 11.58 15.93 0.04
C GLU A 38 10.97 15.80 -1.36
N THR A 39 9.72 15.33 -1.45
CA THR A 39 8.98 15.16 -2.71
C THR A 39 8.01 16.30 -2.99
N GLU A 40 8.00 17.35 -2.18
CA GLU A 40 7.11 18.52 -2.33
C GLU A 40 5.61 18.16 -2.35
N ARG A 41 5.24 17.10 -1.62
CA ARG A 41 3.85 16.61 -1.49
C ARG A 41 3.30 16.81 -0.07
N GLU A 42 3.92 17.65 0.75
CA GLU A 42 3.42 17.95 2.09
C GLU A 42 2.08 18.71 2.04
N SER A 43 1.30 18.63 3.13
CA SER A 43 0.04 19.37 3.20
C SER A 43 0.27 20.83 3.55
N GLU A 44 0.03 21.75 2.62
CA GLU A 44 0.07 23.20 2.89
C GLU A 44 -0.96 23.65 3.95
N ARG A 45 -2.11 22.97 4.01
CA ARG A 45 -3.13 23.15 5.05
C ARG A 45 -3.65 21.78 5.48
N GLN A 46 -3.68 21.52 6.78
CA GLN A 46 -4.26 20.31 7.34
C GLN A 46 -5.80 20.34 7.25
N ARG A 47 -6.33 19.99 6.07
CA ARG A 47 -7.76 19.78 5.82
C ARG A 47 -8.15 18.34 6.17
N LYS A 48 -9.38 17.92 5.84
CA LYS A 48 -9.92 16.59 6.16
C LYS A 48 -9.09 15.37 5.67
N LEU A 49 -8.09 15.53 4.80
CA LEU A 49 -7.20 14.43 4.36
C LEU A 49 -5.74 14.92 4.26
N PRO A 50 -4.98 14.89 5.36
CA PRO A 50 -3.54 15.16 5.35
C PRO A 50 -2.79 14.14 4.48
N MET A 51 -1.68 14.55 3.88
CA MET A 51 -0.92 13.71 2.94
C MET A 51 -0.22 12.52 3.63
N HIS A 52 0.23 12.66 4.89
CA HIS A 52 0.75 11.51 5.65
C HIS A 52 -0.34 10.45 5.87
N VAL A 53 -1.59 10.84 6.17
CA VAL A 53 -2.72 9.89 6.27
C VAL A 53 -2.98 9.23 4.93
N MET A 54 -2.86 9.98 3.82
CA MET A 54 -3.04 9.41 2.49
C MET A 54 -1.96 8.40 2.10
N VAL A 55 -0.73 8.54 2.59
CA VAL A 55 0.32 7.52 2.44
C VAL A 55 -0.12 6.22 3.11
N TYR A 56 -0.50 6.27 4.39
CA TYR A 56 -0.99 5.09 5.11
C TYR A 56 -2.25 4.49 4.47
N TYR A 57 -3.14 5.34 3.95
CA TYR A 57 -4.31 4.89 3.21
C TYR A 57 -3.94 4.11 1.95
N VAL A 58 -2.99 4.60 1.13
CA VAL A 58 -2.57 3.87 -0.08
C VAL A 58 -1.90 2.54 0.26
N ILE A 59 -1.10 2.48 1.33
CA ILE A 59 -0.54 1.21 1.83
C ILE A 59 -1.67 0.26 2.27
N ALA A 60 -2.65 0.76 3.01
CA ALA A 60 -3.80 -0.02 3.44
C ALA A 60 -4.62 -0.56 2.25
N LEU A 61 -4.73 0.17 1.13
CA LEU A 61 -5.36 -0.35 -0.09
C LEU A 61 -4.65 -1.58 -0.67
N GLY A 62 -3.32 -1.64 -0.54
CA GLY A 62 -2.55 -2.82 -0.92
C GLY A 62 -2.75 -4.00 0.02
N LEU A 63 -2.99 -3.76 1.32
CA LEU A 63 -3.28 -4.81 2.30
C LEU A 63 -4.73 -5.33 2.22
N TYR A 64 -5.66 -4.45 1.85
CA TYR A 64 -7.10 -4.72 1.82
C TYR A 64 -7.67 -4.69 0.39
N MET A 65 -7.00 -5.34 -0.57
CA MET A 65 -7.36 -5.29 -2.00
C MET A 65 -8.79 -5.73 -2.33
N GLN A 66 -9.45 -6.49 -1.46
CA GLN A 66 -10.82 -6.98 -1.68
C GLN A 66 -11.90 -6.08 -1.03
N VAL A 67 -11.49 -5.02 -0.33
CA VAL A 67 -12.37 -4.12 0.44
C VAL A 67 -12.60 -2.83 -0.34
N SER A 68 -13.77 -2.21 -0.18
CA SER A 68 -14.03 -0.91 -0.82
C SER A 68 -13.18 0.21 -0.24
N TYR A 69 -12.86 1.21 -1.07
CA TYR A 69 -12.12 2.42 -0.68
C TYR A 69 -12.65 3.07 0.60
N GLY A 70 -13.97 3.25 0.71
CA GLY A 70 -14.58 3.86 1.90
C GLY A 70 -14.42 3.02 3.17
N GLU A 71 -14.54 1.69 3.06
CA GLU A 71 -14.36 0.80 4.21
C GLU A 71 -12.89 0.72 4.64
N VAL A 72 -11.94 0.74 3.71
CA VAL A 72 -10.51 0.84 4.04
C VAL A 72 -10.22 2.16 4.75
N LEU A 73 -10.79 3.27 4.29
CA LEU A 73 -10.62 4.56 4.95
C LEU A 73 -11.23 4.54 6.36
N ARG A 74 -12.44 4.02 6.51
CA ARG A 74 -13.09 3.87 7.83
C ARG A 74 -12.21 3.06 8.78
N CYS A 75 -11.73 1.90 8.34
CA CYS A 75 -10.85 1.02 9.11
C CYS A 75 -9.55 1.74 9.51
N LEU A 76 -8.94 2.48 8.58
CA LEU A 76 -7.75 3.27 8.85
C LEU A 76 -7.98 4.29 9.97
N LEU A 77 -9.06 5.07 9.87
CA LEU A 77 -9.38 6.11 10.85
C LEU A 77 -9.71 5.54 12.22
N GLU A 78 -10.46 4.44 12.29
CA GLU A 78 -10.73 3.74 13.54
C GLU A 78 -9.43 3.28 14.21
N GLY A 79 -8.47 2.74 13.43
CA GLY A 79 -7.18 2.32 13.99
C GLY A 79 -6.29 3.47 14.45
N LEU A 80 -6.29 4.59 13.72
CA LEU A 80 -5.58 5.79 14.15
C LEU A 80 -6.20 6.40 15.43
N GLU A 81 -7.54 6.41 15.55
CA GLU A 81 -8.21 6.87 16.78
C GLU A 81 -7.87 5.96 17.97
N TRP A 82 -7.84 4.64 17.77
CA TRP A 82 -7.44 3.68 18.79
C TRP A 82 -6.00 3.88 19.26
N LEU A 83 -5.10 4.30 18.36
CA LEU A 83 -3.72 4.68 18.68
C LEU A 83 -3.58 6.07 19.32
N GLY A 84 -4.70 6.76 19.59
CA GLY A 84 -4.72 8.09 20.22
C GLY A 84 -4.43 9.25 19.29
N LEU A 85 -4.43 9.04 17.96
CA LEU A 85 -4.18 10.09 16.98
C LEU A 85 -5.47 10.86 16.62
N PRO A 86 -5.42 12.20 16.48
CA PRO A 86 -6.60 13.02 16.24
C PRO A 86 -7.13 12.86 14.79
N VAL A 87 -8.23 12.14 14.60
CA VAL A 87 -8.82 11.86 13.27
C VAL A 87 -10.26 12.36 13.06
N LYS A 88 -10.85 13.05 14.05
CA LYS A 88 -12.27 13.47 14.04
C LYS A 88 -12.66 14.33 12.82
N SER A 89 -11.75 15.16 12.31
CA SER A 89 -11.99 16.01 11.13
C SER A 89 -12.09 15.23 9.81
N ILE A 90 -11.63 13.97 9.79
CA ILE A 90 -11.49 13.13 8.59
C ILE A 90 -12.73 12.26 8.34
N ARG A 91 -13.59 12.05 9.35
CA ARG A 91 -14.77 11.16 9.25
C ARG A 91 -15.86 11.61 8.28
N THR A 92 -15.84 12.87 7.83
CA THR A 92 -16.87 13.45 6.93
C THR A 92 -16.38 13.64 5.50
N VAL A 93 -15.49 12.78 5.04
CA VAL A 93 -14.87 12.83 3.71
C VAL A 93 -15.74 12.09 2.68
N GLN A 94 -16.05 12.76 1.57
CA GLN A 94 -16.73 12.15 0.42
C GLN A 94 -15.76 11.34 -0.45
N MET A 95 -16.26 10.33 -1.17
CA MET A 95 -15.45 9.47 -2.06
C MET A 95 -14.65 10.26 -3.10
N SER A 96 -15.24 11.32 -3.67
CA SER A 96 -14.57 12.23 -4.62
C SER A 96 -13.34 12.92 -4.03
N SER A 97 -13.35 13.18 -2.71
CA SER A 97 -12.23 13.78 -2.00
C SER A 97 -11.07 12.80 -1.84
N ILE A 98 -11.35 11.49 -1.71
CA ILE A 98 -10.33 10.44 -1.65
C ILE A 98 -9.58 10.36 -2.98
N SER A 99 -10.30 10.28 -4.10
CA SER A 99 -9.68 10.24 -5.44
C SER A 99 -8.82 11.48 -5.70
N ARG A 100 -9.32 12.67 -5.37
CA ARG A 100 -8.55 13.92 -5.51
C ARG A 100 -7.31 13.94 -4.63
N ALA A 101 -7.41 13.48 -3.38
CA ALA A 101 -6.28 13.43 -2.47
C ALA A 101 -5.20 12.44 -2.95
N ARG A 102 -5.59 11.30 -3.53
CA ARG A 102 -4.65 10.34 -4.14
C ARG A 102 -3.92 10.92 -5.35
N MET A 103 -4.64 11.62 -6.23
CA MET A 103 -4.01 12.30 -7.37
C MET A 103 -3.00 13.36 -6.92
N ARG A 104 -3.31 14.12 -5.86
CA ARG A 104 -2.38 15.10 -5.28
C ARG A 104 -1.14 14.45 -4.66
N LEU A 105 -1.30 13.31 -3.98
CA LEU A 105 -0.18 12.59 -3.37
C LEU A 105 0.84 12.12 -4.42
N GLY A 106 0.35 11.64 -5.57
CA GLY A 106 1.23 11.12 -6.63
C GLY A 106 1.90 9.80 -6.25
N VAL A 107 2.88 9.39 -7.08
CA VAL A 107 3.62 8.13 -6.89
C VAL A 107 4.97 8.36 -6.20
N GLU A 108 5.53 9.57 -6.31
CA GLU A 108 6.88 9.88 -5.88
C GLU A 108 7.14 9.61 -4.40
N PRO A 109 6.27 10.03 -3.44
CA PRO A 109 6.49 9.73 -2.02
C PRO A 109 6.48 8.24 -1.71
N LEU A 110 5.60 7.48 -2.38
CA LEU A 110 5.48 6.04 -2.16
C LEU A 110 6.69 5.29 -2.72
N LYS A 111 7.18 5.71 -3.89
CA LYS A 111 8.40 5.18 -4.49
C LYS A 111 9.60 5.43 -3.57
N ARG A 112 9.76 6.66 -3.09
CA ARG A 112 10.87 7.03 -2.20
C ARG A 112 10.82 6.25 -0.89
N LEU A 113 9.65 6.15 -0.26
CA LEU A 113 9.46 5.31 0.92
C LEU A 113 9.80 3.84 0.66
N TYR A 114 9.36 3.29 -0.47
CA TYR A 114 9.69 1.91 -0.85
C TYR A 114 11.21 1.70 -0.97
N GLU A 115 11.91 2.59 -1.67
CA GLU A 115 13.36 2.50 -1.86
C GLU A 115 14.14 2.58 -0.54
N GLU A 116 13.64 3.33 0.44
CA GLU A 116 14.27 3.45 1.77
C GLU A 116 13.94 2.26 2.69
N LEU A 117 12.71 1.73 2.62
CA LEU A 117 12.21 0.74 3.56
C LEU A 117 12.43 -0.70 3.10
N VAL A 118 12.34 -0.94 1.79
CA VAL A 118 12.40 -2.28 1.21
C VAL A 118 13.85 -2.59 0.84
N VAL A 119 14.63 -2.79 1.90
CA VAL A 119 16.04 -3.14 1.85
C VAL A 119 16.29 -4.48 2.54
N PRO A 120 17.38 -5.19 2.25
CA PRO A 120 17.77 -6.39 2.98
C PRO A 120 17.82 -6.17 4.49
N VAL A 121 17.12 -6.99 5.26
CA VAL A 121 17.00 -6.93 6.73
C VAL A 121 17.88 -7.98 7.41
N ALA A 122 18.18 -9.09 6.73
CA ALA A 122 19.02 -10.14 7.29
C ALA A 122 20.44 -9.63 7.56
N THR A 123 20.92 -9.86 8.79
CA THR A 123 22.32 -9.61 9.22
C THR A 123 23.10 -10.92 9.21
N PRO A 124 24.45 -10.96 9.15
CA PRO A 124 25.20 -12.23 9.14
C PRO A 124 24.89 -13.19 10.30
N LYS A 125 24.26 -12.72 11.38
CA LYS A 125 23.80 -13.51 12.53
C LYS A 125 22.38 -14.06 12.37
N THR A 126 21.62 -13.61 11.38
CA THR A 126 20.24 -14.05 11.13
C THR A 126 20.26 -15.52 10.71
N ARG A 127 19.70 -16.36 11.57
CA ARG A 127 19.70 -17.81 11.39
C ARG A 127 18.91 -18.20 10.14
N GLY A 128 19.51 -19.01 9.28
CA GLY A 128 18.84 -19.52 8.08
C GLY A 128 18.85 -18.57 6.88
N ALA A 129 19.41 -17.36 7.00
CA ALA A 129 19.55 -16.42 5.88
C ALA A 129 20.83 -16.65 5.05
N TRP A 130 21.74 -17.53 5.47
CA TRP A 130 22.93 -17.92 4.72
C TRP A 130 23.09 -19.43 4.59
N TYR A 131 23.60 -19.85 3.44
CA TYR A 131 24.13 -21.18 3.20
C TYR A 131 25.51 -21.07 2.54
N ARG A 132 26.53 -21.65 3.18
CA ARG A 132 27.93 -21.63 2.70
C ARG A 132 28.41 -20.22 2.28
N GLY A 133 28.13 -19.22 3.10
CA GLY A 133 28.53 -17.81 2.85
C GLY A 133 27.68 -17.07 1.82
N ARG A 134 26.66 -17.70 1.23
CA ARG A 134 25.75 -17.07 0.25
C ARG A 134 24.41 -16.75 0.91
N LYS A 135 23.86 -15.57 0.61
CA LYS A 135 22.54 -15.16 1.09
C LYS A 135 21.46 -16.02 0.43
N LEU A 136 20.54 -16.54 1.23
CA LEU A 136 19.39 -17.29 0.76
C LEU A 136 18.24 -16.34 0.48
N VAL A 137 17.74 -16.37 -0.76
CA VAL A 137 16.56 -15.62 -1.20
C VAL A 137 15.59 -16.55 -1.90
N SER A 138 14.30 -16.31 -1.71
CA SER A 138 13.23 -16.92 -2.47
C SER A 138 12.81 -15.99 -3.60
N ILE A 139 12.54 -16.54 -4.77
CA ILE A 139 12.02 -15.80 -5.91
C ILE A 139 10.52 -16.07 -5.96
N ASP A 140 9.74 -15.00 -5.92
CA ASP A 140 8.29 -15.10 -6.11
C ASP A 140 7.83 -14.03 -7.11
N GLY A 141 6.73 -14.32 -7.80
CA GLY A 141 6.18 -13.45 -8.81
C GLY A 141 4.66 -13.43 -8.81
N SER A 142 4.10 -12.30 -9.18
CA SER A 142 2.65 -12.09 -9.27
C SER A 142 2.26 -11.33 -10.52
N THR A 143 1.01 -11.48 -10.92
CA THR A 143 0.45 -10.76 -12.07
C THR A 143 -0.80 -10.01 -11.63
N LEU A 144 -0.89 -8.72 -11.98
CA LEU A 144 -2.01 -7.84 -11.64
C LEU A 144 -2.65 -7.29 -12.92
N ASP A 145 -3.98 -7.22 -12.91
CA ASP A 145 -4.73 -6.45 -13.91
C ASP A 145 -4.45 -4.95 -13.72
N VAL A 146 -4.19 -4.26 -14.82
CA VAL A 146 -4.11 -2.79 -14.83
C VAL A 146 -5.26 -2.21 -15.66
N ALA A 147 -5.51 -0.91 -15.51
CA ALA A 147 -6.60 -0.25 -16.23
C ALA A 147 -6.43 -0.42 -17.75
N ASP A 148 -7.54 -0.65 -18.45
CA ASP A 148 -7.54 -0.78 -19.91
C ASP A 148 -7.37 0.59 -20.58
N THR A 149 -6.12 1.01 -20.74
CA THR A 149 -5.73 2.24 -21.42
C THR A 149 -4.70 1.90 -22.50
N GLU A 150 -4.66 2.68 -23.57
CA GLU A 150 -3.66 2.51 -24.63
C GLU A 150 -2.22 2.56 -24.10
N GLU A 151 -1.98 3.44 -23.12
CA GLU A 151 -0.69 3.56 -22.44
C GLU A 151 -0.29 2.26 -21.72
N ASN A 152 -1.20 1.66 -20.96
CA ASN A 152 -0.95 0.40 -20.24
C ASN A 152 -0.86 -0.79 -21.19
N GLU A 153 -1.64 -0.82 -22.27
CA GLU A 153 -1.53 -1.86 -23.29
C GLU A 153 -0.14 -1.83 -23.93
N LYS A 154 0.36 -0.64 -24.27
CA LYS A 154 1.69 -0.47 -24.84
C LYS A 154 2.80 -0.85 -23.85
N ALA A 155 2.63 -0.54 -22.57
CA ALA A 155 3.64 -0.81 -21.54
C ALA A 155 3.67 -2.27 -21.07
N PHE A 156 2.51 -2.91 -20.89
CA PHE A 156 2.40 -4.21 -20.22
C PHE A 156 1.89 -5.34 -21.12
N GLY A 157 1.10 -5.00 -22.15
CA GLY A 157 0.50 -5.95 -23.08
C GLY A 157 -0.51 -6.93 -22.47
N ARG A 158 -1.14 -7.71 -23.34
CA ARG A 158 -2.11 -8.77 -23.00
C ARG A 158 -1.53 -10.16 -23.23
N PRO A 159 -1.10 -10.87 -22.17
CA PRO A 159 -0.63 -12.24 -22.33
C PRO A 159 -1.74 -13.18 -22.83
N GLY A 160 -1.34 -14.30 -23.43
CA GLY A 160 -2.26 -15.34 -23.86
C GLY A 160 -3.02 -15.97 -22.70
N ALA A 161 -4.28 -16.31 -22.94
CA ALA A 161 -5.18 -17.04 -22.06
C ALA A 161 -5.76 -18.25 -22.82
N SER A 162 -6.41 -19.18 -22.11
CA SER A 162 -7.00 -20.39 -22.71
C SER A 162 -8.01 -20.12 -23.84
N ARG A 163 -8.56 -18.91 -23.91
CA ARG A 163 -9.49 -18.45 -24.95
C ARG A 163 -9.01 -17.17 -25.67
N GLY A 164 -7.72 -17.07 -25.99
CA GLY A 164 -7.16 -15.96 -26.77
C GLY A 164 -6.25 -15.05 -25.94
N LYS A 165 -6.54 -13.75 -25.87
CA LYS A 165 -5.77 -12.78 -25.07
C LYS A 165 -6.49 -12.48 -23.75
N ALA A 166 -5.72 -12.05 -22.74
CA ALA A 166 -6.29 -11.52 -21.50
C ALA A 166 -7.23 -10.33 -21.78
N GLY A 167 -8.30 -10.20 -21.00
CA GLY A 167 -9.28 -9.11 -21.13
C GLY A 167 -8.78 -7.73 -20.73
N PHE A 168 -7.65 -7.66 -20.01
CA PHE A 168 -6.99 -6.43 -19.56
C PHE A 168 -5.46 -6.59 -19.72
N PRO A 169 -4.72 -5.47 -19.88
CA PRO A 169 -3.26 -5.52 -19.79
C PRO A 169 -2.81 -6.03 -18.41
N LYS A 170 -1.64 -6.68 -18.36
CA LYS A 170 -1.16 -7.39 -17.16
C LYS A 170 0.21 -6.90 -16.71
N LEU A 171 0.28 -6.25 -15.55
CA LEU A 171 1.55 -6.00 -14.86
C LEU A 171 2.09 -7.31 -14.28
N ARG A 172 3.34 -7.65 -14.59
CA ARG A 172 4.07 -8.76 -13.97
C ARG A 172 5.13 -8.21 -13.04
N LEU A 173 5.12 -8.67 -11.80
CA LEU A 173 6.11 -8.30 -10.79
C LEU A 173 6.82 -9.55 -10.29
N VAL A 174 8.12 -9.44 -10.07
CA VAL A 174 8.97 -10.49 -9.50
C VAL A 174 9.79 -9.86 -8.39
N SER A 175 9.87 -10.52 -7.25
CA SER A 175 10.61 -10.06 -6.08
C SER A 175 11.55 -11.14 -5.57
N LEU A 176 12.70 -10.69 -5.04
CA LEU A 176 13.58 -11.51 -4.23
C LEU A 176 13.26 -11.25 -2.76
N VAL A 177 12.94 -12.30 -2.01
CA VAL A 177 12.57 -12.21 -0.59
C VAL A 177 13.62 -12.94 0.23
N GLU A 178 14.18 -12.29 1.24
CA GLU A 178 15.14 -12.94 2.14
C GLU A 178 14.47 -14.08 2.91
N ASN A 179 15.19 -15.19 3.06
CA ASN A 179 14.73 -16.33 3.87
C ASN A 179 15.26 -16.23 5.30
N GLY A 180 14.48 -16.65 6.29
CA GLY A 180 14.91 -16.72 7.69
C GLY A 180 14.82 -15.40 8.47
N THR A 181 14.08 -14.42 7.96
CA THR A 181 13.75 -13.14 8.63
C THR A 181 12.51 -13.24 9.51
#